data_AF-A0A1C3TPX2-F1
#
_entry.id   AF-A0A1C3TPX2-F1
#
_cell.length_a   1.000
_cell.length_b   1.000
_cell.length_c   1.000
_cell.angle_alpha   90.00
_cell.angle_beta   90.00
_cell.angle_gamma   90.00
#
_symmetry.space_group_name_H-M   'P 1'
#
loop_
_entity.id
_entity.type
_entity.pdbx_description
1 polymer ?
#
loop_
_entity_poly.entity_id
_entity_poly.type
_entity_poly.pdbx_seq_one_letter_code
_entity_poly.pdbx_strand_id
1 'polypeptide(L)' 'MSFVQARFHPAVARWFERRFAAPTPAQLAALPAIQAGRHTLVAAPIGSGKRP' A
#
# COMPACT_ATOMS: atom_id res chain seq x y z
N MET A 1 7.32 5.19 9.73
CA MET A 1 6.90 5.33 8.32
C MET A 1 7.89 4.57 7.41
N SER A 2 7.91 3.23 7.44
CA SER A 2 8.96 2.44 6.74
C SER A 2 8.45 1.14 6.07
N PHE A 3 7.31 0.60 6.50
CA PHE A 3 6.85 -0.73 6.06
C PHE A 3 6.35 -0.83 4.61
N VAL A 4 6.02 0.28 3.96
CA VAL A 4 5.53 0.26 2.57
C VAL A 4 6.66 0.22 1.55
N GLN A 5 7.86 0.72 1.87
CA GLN A 5 8.93 0.96 0.89
C GLN A 5 9.90 -0.21 0.69
N ALA A 6 10.09 -1.06 1.71
CA ALA A 6 11.24 -1.96 1.78
C ALA A 6 11.31 -3.07 0.71
N ARG A 7 10.26 -3.23 -0.13
CA ARG A 7 10.18 -4.26 -1.17
C ARG A 7 9.78 -3.78 -2.57
N PHE A 8 9.45 -2.49 -2.74
CA PHE A 8 9.17 -1.97 -4.08
C PHE A 8 10.45 -1.41 -4.70
N HIS A 9 10.49 -1.39 -6.04
CA HIS A 9 11.55 -0.70 -6.75
C HIS A 9 11.64 0.77 -6.26
N PRO A 10 12.83 1.31 -5.96
CA PRO A 10 12.98 2.64 -5.36
C PRO A 10 12.24 3.76 -6.10
N ALA A 11 12.12 3.65 -7.43
CA ALA A 11 11.35 4.62 -8.23
C ALA A 11 9.84 4.64 -7.88
N VAL A 12 9.23 3.47 -7.70
CA VAL A 12 7.81 3.33 -7.31
C VAL A 12 7.62 3.85 -5.91
N ALA A 13 8.55 3.47 -5.03
CA ALA A 13 8.58 3.87 -3.64
C ALA A 13 8.63 5.41 -3.50
N ARG A 14 9.56 6.06 -4.21
CA ARG A 14 9.72 7.53 -4.23
C ARG A 14 8.55 8.24 -4.91
N TRP A 15 7.92 7.64 -5.91
CA TRP A 15 6.70 8.20 -6.53
C TRP A 15 5.54 8.20 -5.53
N PHE A 16 5.35 7.09 -4.81
CA PHE A 16 4.27 6.94 -3.84
C PHE A 16 4.38 7.96 -2.71
N GLU A 17 5.58 8.16 -2.15
CA GLU A 17 5.85 9.17 -1.12
C GLU A 17 5.57 10.60 -1.58
N ARG A 18 5.84 10.92 -2.85
CA ARG A 18 5.54 12.26 -3.39
C ARG A 18 4.05 12.44 -3.64
N ARG A 19 3.34 11.38 -4.02
CA ARG A 19 1.95 11.46 -4.47
C ARG A 19 0.95 11.36 -3.32
N PHE A 20 1.32 10.68 -2.23
CA PHE A 20 0.46 10.39 -1.08
C PHE A 20 1.17 10.71 0.23
N ALA A 21 0.47 11.41 1.13
CA ALA A 21 1.02 11.78 2.44
C ALA A 21 1.32 10.55 3.32
N ALA A 22 0.46 9.53 3.28
CA ALA A 22 0.65 8.28 3.98
C ALA A 22 -0.20 7.16 3.34
N PRO A 23 0.20 5.90 3.50
CA PRO A 23 -0.65 4.76 3.15
C PRO A 23 -1.90 4.72 4.04
N THR A 24 -3.04 4.33 3.47
CA THR A 24 -4.29 4.21 4.25
C THR A 24 -4.25 2.97 5.16
N PRO A 25 -5.07 2.92 6.23
CA PRO A 25 -5.15 1.74 7.09
C PRO A 25 -5.49 0.45 6.32
N ALA A 26 -6.36 0.55 5.30
CA ALA A 26 -6.71 -0.58 4.44
C ALA A 26 -5.52 -1.07 3.61
N GLN A 27 -4.70 -0.14 3.08
CA GLN A 27 -3.47 -0.49 2.37
C GLN A 27 -2.45 -1.14 3.31
N LEU A 28 -2.25 -0.59 4.51
CA LEU A 28 -1.34 -1.17 5.50
C LEU A 28 -1.74 -2.59 5.92
N ALA A 29 -3.03 -2.86 6.06
CA ALA A 29 -3.54 -4.19 6.38
C ALA A 29 -3.37 -5.19 5.22
N ALA A 30 -3.51 -4.74 3.97
CA ALA A 30 -3.44 -5.60 2.79
C ALA A 30 -2.01 -5.90 2.32
N LEU A 31 -1.09 -4.94 2.48
CA LEU A 31 0.27 -5.00 1.92
C LEU A 31 1.06 -6.26 2.33
N PRO A 32 1.06 -6.73 3.60
CA PRO A 32 1.78 -7.94 3.98
C PRO A 32 1.30 -9.20 3.24
N ALA A 33 -0.01 -9.30 2.96
CA ALA A 33 -0.58 -10.44 2.25
C ALA A 33 -0.27 -10.39 0.75
N ILE A 34 -0.36 -9.20 0.14
CA ILE A 34 0.05 -8.97 -1.25
C ILE A 34 1.54 -9.27 -1.44
N GLN A 35 2.39 -8.81 -0.53
CA GLN A 35 3.84 -9.07 -0.58
C GLN A 35 4.20 -10.55 -0.44
N ALA A 36 3.38 -11.33 0.28
CA ALA A 36 3.55 -12.77 0.40
C ALA A 36 2.98 -13.55 -0.80
N GLY A 37 2.54 -12.86 -1.86
CA GLY A 37 1.96 -13.48 -3.06
C GLY A 37 0.58 -14.11 -2.82
N ARG A 38 -0.12 -13.73 -1.73
CA ARG A 38 -1.41 -14.32 -1.39
C ARG A 38 -2.56 -13.58 -2.07
N HIS A 39 -3.56 -14.33 -2.52
CA HIS A 39 -4.84 -13.75 -2.93
C HIS A 39 -5.44 -12.99 -1.75
N THR A 40 -5.70 -11.69 -1.96
CA THR A 40 -6.09 -10.76 -0.90
C THR A 40 -7.32 -9.97 -1.34
N LEU A 41 -8.44 -10.16 -0.64
CA LEU A 41 -9.64 -9.35 -0.84
C LEU A 41 -9.64 -8.18 0.16
N VAL A 42 -9.71 -6.94 -0.34
CA VAL A 42 -9.75 -5.74 0.50
C VAL A 42 -11.16 -5.13 0.49
N ALA A 43 -11.89 -5.33 1.59
CA ALA A 43 -13.18 -4.68 1.84
C ALA A 43 -12.98 -3.47 2.78
N ALA A 44 -13.40 -2.30 2.32
CA ALA A 44 -13.27 -1.01 3.00
C ALA A 44 -14.26 0.01 2.37
N PRO A 45 -14.67 1.06 3.10
CA PRO A 45 -15.61 2.09 2.61
C PRO A 45 -15.09 2.88 1.40
N ILE A 46 -15.97 3.61 0.69
CA ILE A 46 -15.55 4.52 -0.39
C ILE A 46 -14.61 5.60 0.18
N GLY A 47 -13.53 5.92 -0.56
CA GLY A 47 -12.50 6.88 -0.10
C GLY A 47 -11.36 6.27 0.73
N SER A 48 -11.40 4.96 1.03
CA SER A 48 -10.38 4.27 1.84
C SER A 48 -9.04 3.98 1.13
N GLY A 49 -8.83 4.48 -0.08
CA GLY A 49 -7.57 4.29 -0.82
C GLY A 49 -7.35 2.87 -1.34
N LYS A 50 -8.40 2.08 -1.61
CA LYS A 50 -8.28 0.76 -2.27
C LYS A 50 -7.59 0.82 -3.65
N ARG A 51 -7.66 1.98 -4.32
CA ARG A 51 -6.94 2.23 -5.55
C ARG A 51 -5.73 3.12 -5.23
N PRO A 52 -4.56 2.84 -5.83
CA PRO A 52 -3.44 3.76 -5.80
C PRO A 52 -3.71 5.02 -6.63
#